data_AF-U5H0L0-F1
#
_entry.id   AF-U5H0L0-F1
#
_cell.length_a   1.000
_cell.length_b   1.000
_cell.length_c   1.000
_cell.angle_alpha   90.00
_cell.angle_beta   90.00
_cell.angle_gamma   90.00
#
_symmetry.space_group_name_H-M   'P 1'
#
loop_
_entity.id
_entity.type
_entity.pdbx_description
1 polymer ?
#
loop_
_entity_poly.entity_id
_entity_poly.type
_entity_poly.pdbx_seq_one_letter_code
_entity_poly.pdbx_strand_id
1 'polypeptide(L)'
;MNRISTQVRSWASMRPSLLACSRNTSTDAIYSTSSSTLLSRRTLSSSSACRSTPNNAPPYVYTSLPTRSLLRIGGEDVDKFLQGLITNDVARLRSRPTHALYAGVLKADGRALHDLFIYPSPTPSPSWTYLLDHPTEVSDSFRKYLKRHILRSKVKLAPTASTTEHVQVAWKPRKGEEATPDLEVEVDRLALEAEEWLQANKALRDPRDGSMGWRWVAEQGGTDQVPPPKLFQQVTPPYHHLHRLLLGIPEGQTDLASLPLEGNLDFLGAIDFKKGCYVGQELTARTHHKGVVRKRQVPVRLFREGEDVPEELYPTYSTLKPYPELFPLPPPGSSLTPPSVIGTKAAPRHTGRLHSTLPIVTSSGSSFALGLATIRMDKLSPDAQDGGVFVVKAELKEGEEQGWGAGESEMEGERWFAKAFLEEGGWLSRGLREERERKGGDE
;
A
#
# COMPACT_ATOMS: atom_id res chain seq x y z
N MET A 1 -18.83 -77.12 -23.40
CA MET A 1 -18.88 -77.47 -24.84
C MET A 1 -19.25 -76.19 -25.58
N ASN A 2 -18.49 -75.54 -26.46
CA ASN A 2 -17.16 -75.65 -27.06
C ASN A 2 -16.78 -74.19 -27.42
N ARG A 3 -15.63 -73.68 -26.98
CA ARG A 3 -14.34 -73.64 -27.69
C ARG A 3 -14.34 -72.74 -28.95
N ILE A 4 -13.65 -71.59 -28.93
CA ILE A 4 -12.20 -71.34 -29.22
C ILE A 4 -11.94 -71.03 -30.71
N SER A 5 -11.23 -69.93 -30.98
CA SER A 5 -10.01 -69.75 -31.83
C SER A 5 -10.05 -68.46 -32.66
N THR A 6 -9.20 -67.44 -32.42
CA THR A 6 -7.77 -67.23 -32.79
C THR A 6 -7.45 -67.10 -34.28
N GLN A 7 -6.95 -65.92 -34.68
CA GLN A 7 -5.72 -65.69 -35.48
C GLN A 7 -5.54 -64.15 -35.60
N VAL A 8 -4.52 -63.49 -35.04
CA VAL A 8 -3.05 -63.53 -35.25
C VAL A 8 -2.64 -63.15 -36.69
N ARG A 9 -1.98 -61.99 -36.82
CA ARG A 9 -0.72 -61.81 -37.56
C ARG A 9 -0.02 -60.51 -37.14
N SER A 10 1.13 -60.70 -36.47
CA SER A 10 2.24 -59.75 -36.45
C SER A 10 3.16 -60.03 -37.65
N TRP A 11 4.01 -59.04 -37.99
CA TRP A 11 5.38 -59.10 -38.52
C TRP A 11 5.76 -57.64 -38.85
N ALA A 12 6.60 -56.94 -38.09
CA ALA A 12 8.05 -57.03 -37.87
C ALA A 12 8.90 -56.30 -38.94
N SER A 13 9.82 -55.46 -38.44
CA SER A 13 11.05 -54.92 -39.06
C SER A 13 10.86 -53.79 -40.11
N MET A 14 11.67 -52.73 -40.23
CA MET A 14 13.09 -52.54 -39.96
C MET A 14 13.42 -51.06 -39.61
N ARG A 15 14.35 -50.84 -38.67
CA ARG A 15 15.39 -49.79 -38.74
C ARG A 15 16.65 -50.44 -39.37
N PRO A 16 17.57 -49.72 -40.03
CA PRO A 16 18.68 -48.97 -39.37
C PRO A 16 19.03 -47.66 -40.14
N SER A 17 19.99 -46.80 -39.81
CA SER A 17 21.31 -46.95 -39.19
C SER A 17 21.85 -45.59 -38.69
N LEU A 18 22.75 -45.71 -37.71
CA LEU A 18 23.60 -44.68 -37.09
C LEU A 18 24.93 -44.52 -37.84
N LEU A 19 25.58 -43.38 -37.65
CA LEU A 19 27.04 -43.16 -37.74
C LEU A 19 27.37 -41.97 -36.81
N ALA A 20 28.43 -41.90 -36.03
CA ALA A 20 29.25 -42.85 -35.28
C ALA A 20 30.10 -42.01 -34.31
N CYS A 21 30.41 -42.54 -33.14
CA CYS A 21 31.39 -42.01 -32.19
C CYS A 21 32.82 -42.46 -32.52
N SER A 22 33.83 -41.70 -32.08
CA SER A 22 35.10 -42.23 -31.58
C SER A 22 35.44 -41.46 -30.29
N ARG A 23 35.33 -42.05 -29.09
CA ARG A 23 36.38 -42.79 -28.35
C ARG A 23 37.75 -42.10 -28.32
N ASN A 24 38.16 -41.64 -27.14
CA ASN A 24 39.39 -42.13 -26.53
C ASN A 24 39.22 -42.24 -25.01
N THR A 25 39.66 -43.38 -24.50
CA THR A 25 39.73 -43.83 -23.11
C THR A 25 40.95 -43.26 -22.41
N SER A 26 40.93 -43.16 -21.06
CA SER A 26 41.96 -43.66 -20.13
C SER A 26 41.65 -43.30 -18.66
N THR A 27 41.31 -44.33 -17.90
CA THR A 27 41.75 -44.73 -16.54
C THR A 27 42.24 -43.72 -15.47
N ASP A 28 41.72 -43.98 -14.26
CA ASP A 28 42.35 -43.96 -12.92
C ASP A 28 42.34 -42.72 -11.98
N ALA A 29 41.69 -42.96 -10.83
CA ALA A 29 42.11 -42.76 -9.44
C ALA A 29 42.48 -41.37 -8.86
N ILE A 30 41.74 -41.03 -7.79
CA ILE A 30 42.16 -40.50 -6.47
C ILE A 30 43.24 -39.39 -6.44
N TYR A 31 42.88 -38.16 -6.04
CA TYR A 31 43.37 -37.48 -4.81
C TYR A 31 42.81 -36.04 -4.70
N SER A 32 42.72 -35.57 -3.45
CA SER A 32 42.40 -34.21 -3.06
C SER A 32 43.42 -33.20 -3.60
N THR A 33 43.01 -31.96 -3.88
CA THR A 33 43.58 -30.71 -3.30
C THR A 33 42.98 -29.46 -3.94
N SER A 34 42.86 -28.46 -3.08
CA SER A 34 42.56 -27.03 -3.27
C SER A 34 43.33 -26.32 -4.40
N SER A 35 42.65 -25.42 -5.14
CA SER A 35 43.04 -23.99 -5.25
C SER A 35 42.18 -23.19 -6.25
N SER A 36 41.82 -21.99 -5.77
CA SER A 36 41.48 -20.73 -6.47
C SER A 36 41.38 -20.68 -8.00
N THR A 37 40.25 -20.18 -8.51
CA THR A 37 40.17 -19.52 -9.84
C THR A 37 39.20 -18.33 -9.85
N LEU A 38 39.79 -17.13 -9.90
CA LEU A 38 39.51 -16.00 -10.79
C LEU A 38 38.05 -15.65 -11.15
N LEU A 39 37.56 -14.56 -10.54
CA LEU A 39 36.35 -13.82 -10.91
C LEU A 39 36.50 -13.16 -12.29
N SER A 40 35.66 -13.58 -13.25
CA SER A 40 35.52 -12.93 -14.55
C SER A 40 34.73 -11.63 -14.42
N ARG A 41 35.38 -10.49 -14.65
CA ARG A 41 34.74 -9.16 -14.77
C ARG A 41 33.81 -9.16 -15.98
N ARG A 42 32.50 -9.10 -15.73
CA ARG A 42 31.53 -8.71 -16.76
C ARG A 42 31.44 -7.18 -16.79
N THR A 43 31.80 -6.60 -17.91
CA THR A 43 31.62 -5.19 -18.24
C THR A 43 30.13 -4.92 -18.47
N LEU A 44 29.53 -4.14 -17.56
CA LEU A 44 28.20 -3.58 -17.75
C LEU A 44 28.31 -2.49 -18.82
N SER A 45 27.64 -2.70 -19.94
CA SER A 45 27.43 -1.66 -20.95
C SER A 45 26.52 -0.59 -20.34
N SER A 46 27.06 0.61 -20.15
CA SER A 46 26.32 1.78 -19.71
C SER A 46 25.29 2.15 -20.76
N SER A 47 24.02 1.87 -20.50
CA SER A 47 22.94 2.61 -21.14
C SER A 47 23.08 4.08 -20.75
N SER A 48 23.07 4.94 -21.77
CA SER A 48 23.35 6.37 -21.72
C SER A 48 22.63 7.04 -20.55
N ALA A 49 23.40 7.45 -19.55
CA ALA A 49 22.95 8.42 -18.56
C ALA A 49 22.70 9.75 -19.30
N CYS A 50 21.43 10.06 -19.53
CA CYS A 50 21.02 11.38 -19.97
C CYS A 50 21.50 12.38 -18.92
N ARG A 51 22.53 13.17 -19.24
CA ARG A 51 22.86 14.39 -18.49
C ARG A 51 21.77 15.42 -18.80
N SER A 52 20.65 15.34 -18.11
CA SER A 52 19.70 16.45 -18.05
C SER A 52 20.27 17.52 -17.13
N THR A 53 20.25 18.77 -17.58
CA THR A 53 20.40 19.94 -16.72
C THR A 53 19.44 19.84 -15.51
N PRO A 54 19.75 20.45 -14.35
CA PRO A 54 18.99 20.23 -13.11
C PRO A 54 17.54 20.74 -13.11
N ASN A 55 17.08 21.40 -14.18
CA ASN A 55 15.92 22.30 -14.15
C ASN A 55 14.75 21.91 -15.07
N ASN A 56 14.57 20.62 -15.39
CA ASN A 56 13.42 20.21 -16.21
C ASN A 56 12.86 18.83 -15.80
N ALA A 57 12.67 18.63 -14.49
CA ALA A 57 12.00 17.44 -13.99
C ALA A 57 10.51 17.49 -14.37
N PRO A 58 9.89 16.38 -14.79
CA PRO A 58 8.46 16.35 -15.08
C PRO A 58 7.62 16.76 -13.86
N PRO A 59 6.48 17.45 -14.06
CA PRO A 59 5.62 17.94 -12.98
C PRO A 59 4.91 16.84 -12.19
N TYR A 60 4.84 15.63 -12.74
CA TYR A 60 4.23 14.47 -12.10
C TYR A 60 5.19 13.28 -12.10
N VAL A 61 5.11 12.46 -11.06
CA VAL A 61 5.66 11.11 -11.04
C VAL A 61 4.50 10.10 -11.11
N TYR A 62 4.74 8.91 -11.65
CA TYR A 62 3.72 7.87 -11.71
C TYR A 62 4.29 6.47 -11.51
N THR A 63 3.45 5.55 -11.04
CA THR A 63 3.81 4.14 -10.90
C THR A 63 2.59 3.22 -11.03
N SER A 64 2.84 1.94 -11.27
CA SER A 64 1.83 0.87 -11.23
C SER A 64 1.75 0.29 -9.81
N LEU A 65 0.55 -0.12 -9.38
CA LEU A 65 0.32 -0.69 -8.06
C LEU A 65 0.13 -2.21 -8.12
N PRO A 66 1.19 -3.02 -8.01
CA PRO A 66 1.07 -4.48 -8.03
C PRO A 66 0.35 -5.04 -6.78
N THR A 67 0.30 -4.26 -5.71
CA THR A 67 -0.41 -4.59 -4.47
C THR A 67 -1.92 -4.41 -4.57
N ARG A 68 -2.43 -3.90 -5.70
CA ARG A 68 -3.87 -3.69 -5.96
C ARG A 68 -4.34 -4.56 -7.12
N SER A 69 -5.54 -5.09 -6.99
CA SER A 69 -6.21 -5.93 -7.98
C SER A 69 -7.61 -5.42 -8.27
N LEU A 70 -8.10 -5.68 -9.47
CA LEU A 70 -9.42 -5.24 -9.93
C LEU A 70 -10.38 -6.43 -10.01
N LEU A 71 -11.59 -6.25 -9.47
CA LEU A 71 -12.69 -7.20 -9.60
C LEU A 71 -13.89 -6.50 -10.23
N ARG A 72 -14.33 -6.97 -11.40
CA ARG A 72 -15.50 -6.44 -12.08
C ARG A 72 -16.79 -7.06 -11.54
N ILE A 73 -17.76 -6.21 -11.22
CA ILE A 73 -19.08 -6.58 -10.72
C ILE A 73 -20.17 -5.84 -11.52
N GLY A 74 -21.27 -6.52 -11.83
CA GLY A 74 -22.39 -5.89 -12.52
C GLY A 74 -23.69 -6.67 -12.36
N GLY A 75 -24.76 -6.13 -12.94
CA GLY A 75 -26.10 -6.70 -12.86
C GLY A 75 -27.15 -5.65 -12.48
N GLU A 76 -28.41 -6.05 -12.50
CA GLU A 76 -29.55 -5.15 -12.24
C GLU A 76 -29.55 -4.64 -10.79
N ASP A 77 -29.17 -5.49 -9.84
CA ASP A 77 -29.21 -5.19 -8.40
C ASP A 77 -27.87 -4.68 -7.84
N VAL A 78 -26.89 -4.36 -8.69
CA VAL A 78 -25.51 -4.06 -8.25
C VAL A 78 -25.43 -2.88 -7.28
N ASP A 79 -26.20 -1.82 -7.53
CA ASP A 79 -26.20 -0.64 -6.67
C ASP A 79 -26.74 -0.97 -5.27
N LYS A 80 -27.90 -1.63 -5.20
CA LYS A 80 -28.51 -2.06 -3.94
C LYS A 80 -27.62 -3.04 -3.17
N PHE A 81 -26.96 -3.94 -3.89
CA PHE A 81 -26.03 -4.91 -3.31
C PHE A 81 -24.82 -4.22 -2.69
N LEU A 82 -24.13 -3.35 -3.43
CA LEU A 82 -22.98 -2.61 -2.91
C LEU A 82 -23.37 -1.65 -1.79
N GLN A 83 -24.54 -1.00 -1.90
CA GLN A 83 -25.05 -0.07 -0.90
C GLN A 83 -25.14 -0.71 0.49
N GLY A 84 -25.49 -2.00 0.57
CA GLY A 84 -25.59 -2.73 1.84
C GLY A 84 -24.26 -3.27 2.40
N LEU A 85 -23.18 -3.27 1.60
CA LEU A 85 -21.90 -3.89 2.00
C LEU A 85 -20.77 -2.89 2.26
N ILE A 86 -20.81 -1.71 1.65
CA ILE A 86 -19.75 -0.71 1.77
C ILE A 86 -20.16 0.43 2.70
N THR A 87 -19.18 1.09 3.31
CA THR A 87 -19.41 2.22 4.25
C THR A 87 -19.81 3.53 3.57
N ASN A 88 -19.64 3.66 2.26
CA ASN A 88 -19.92 4.89 1.49
C ASN A 88 -21.15 4.76 0.58
N ASP A 89 -21.66 5.87 0.06
CA ASP A 89 -22.87 5.88 -0.76
C ASP A 89 -22.57 5.67 -2.25
N VAL A 90 -23.08 4.56 -2.80
CA VAL A 90 -22.95 4.20 -4.22
C VAL A 90 -23.67 5.20 -5.12
N ALA A 91 -24.70 5.90 -4.63
CA ALA A 91 -25.40 6.92 -5.40
C ALA A 91 -24.47 8.05 -5.89
N ARG A 92 -23.37 8.30 -5.17
CA ARG A 92 -22.35 9.27 -5.57
C ARG A 92 -21.72 8.93 -6.92
N LEU A 93 -21.48 7.65 -7.19
CA LEU A 93 -20.94 7.17 -8.48
C LEU A 93 -21.90 7.41 -9.64
N ARG A 94 -23.21 7.36 -9.39
CA ARG A 94 -24.24 7.67 -10.40
C ARG A 94 -24.31 9.15 -10.71
N SER A 95 -24.27 9.98 -9.67
CA SER A 95 -24.32 11.44 -9.82
C SER A 95 -23.04 12.03 -10.43
N ARG A 96 -21.90 11.35 -10.26
CA ARG A 96 -20.57 11.82 -10.66
C ARG A 96 -19.76 10.65 -11.26
N PRO A 97 -20.04 10.25 -12.51
CA PRO A 97 -19.33 9.14 -13.16
C PRO A 97 -17.84 9.42 -13.42
N THR A 98 -17.39 10.67 -13.23
CA THR A 98 -15.99 11.09 -13.32
C THR A 98 -15.27 11.08 -11.98
N HIS A 99 -15.83 10.41 -10.96
CA HIS A 99 -15.22 10.32 -9.63
C HIS A 99 -15.09 8.87 -9.18
N ALA A 100 -14.00 8.57 -8.51
CA ALA A 100 -13.84 7.32 -7.77
C ALA A 100 -14.52 7.43 -6.41
N LEU A 101 -14.99 6.30 -5.88
CA LEU A 101 -15.52 6.21 -4.52
C LEU A 101 -14.54 5.40 -3.66
N TYR A 102 -14.06 5.98 -2.57
CA TYR A 102 -13.33 5.24 -1.54
C TYR A 102 -14.30 4.76 -0.47
N ALA A 103 -14.18 3.52 -0.03
CA ALA A 103 -15.04 2.93 0.98
C ALA A 103 -14.34 1.81 1.75
N GLY A 104 -14.80 1.56 2.96
CA GLY A 104 -14.48 0.34 3.70
C GLY A 104 -15.51 -0.76 3.47
N VAL A 105 -15.08 -2.01 3.59
CA VAL A 105 -15.93 -3.18 3.83
C VAL A 105 -15.74 -3.60 5.26
N LEU A 106 -16.82 -3.77 6.01
CA LEU A 106 -16.76 -4.14 7.42
C LEU A 106 -17.24 -5.58 7.65
N LYS A 107 -16.82 -6.12 8.78
CA LYS A 107 -17.44 -7.28 9.41
C LYS A 107 -18.72 -6.84 10.14
N ALA A 108 -19.57 -7.81 10.48
CA ALA A 108 -20.80 -7.56 11.23
C ALA A 108 -20.56 -6.96 12.63
N ASP A 109 -19.37 -7.15 13.21
CA ASP A 109 -18.97 -6.53 14.48
C ASP A 109 -18.46 -5.08 14.33
N GLY A 110 -18.47 -4.53 13.11
CA GLY A 110 -18.03 -3.17 12.80
C GLY A 110 -16.52 -3.01 12.61
N ARG A 111 -15.75 -4.10 12.60
CA ARG A 111 -14.31 -4.04 12.29
C ARG A 111 -14.07 -3.92 10.79
N ALA A 112 -13.06 -3.13 10.42
CA ALA A 112 -12.65 -3.01 9.02
C ALA A 112 -12.09 -4.34 8.50
N LEU A 113 -12.55 -4.74 7.33
CA LEU A 113 -12.10 -5.93 6.63
C LEU A 113 -11.17 -5.54 5.48
N HIS A 114 -11.65 -4.68 4.57
CA HIS A 114 -10.88 -4.21 3.41
C HIS A 114 -11.17 -2.75 3.10
N ASP A 115 -10.17 -2.07 2.53
CA ASP A 115 -10.30 -0.76 1.89
C ASP A 115 -10.51 -0.94 0.38
N LEU A 116 -11.47 -0.21 -0.19
CA LEU A 116 -11.89 -0.33 -1.59
C LEU A 116 -11.89 1.02 -2.28
N PHE A 117 -11.41 1.03 -3.52
CA PHE A 117 -11.79 2.04 -4.49
C PHE A 117 -12.78 1.43 -5.47
N ILE A 118 -13.81 2.20 -5.83
CA ILE A 118 -14.85 1.77 -6.76
C ILE A 118 -14.86 2.75 -7.91
N TYR A 119 -14.68 2.22 -9.11
CA TYR A 119 -14.71 2.97 -10.35
C TYR A 119 -15.92 2.54 -11.19
N PRO A 120 -16.58 3.47 -11.91
CA PRO A 120 -17.50 3.07 -12.97
C PRO A 120 -16.70 2.35 -14.07
N SER A 121 -17.22 1.21 -14.54
CA SER A 121 -16.56 0.46 -15.60
C SER A 121 -16.56 1.26 -16.89
N PRO A 122 -15.41 1.39 -17.58
CA PRO A 122 -15.34 2.08 -18.87
C PRO A 122 -15.95 1.22 -20.00
N THR A 123 -16.10 -0.08 -19.80
CA THR A 123 -16.63 -1.00 -20.82
C THR A 123 -18.14 -0.87 -20.94
N PRO A 124 -18.68 -0.63 -22.15
CA PRO A 124 -20.12 -0.59 -22.35
C PRO A 124 -20.74 -1.96 -22.05
N SER A 125 -21.68 -2.00 -21.13
CA SER A 125 -22.43 -3.20 -20.75
C SER A 125 -23.93 -2.90 -20.68
N PRO A 126 -24.81 -3.89 -20.93
CA PRO A 126 -26.26 -3.70 -20.91
C PRO A 126 -26.82 -3.31 -19.54
N SER A 127 -26.06 -3.59 -18.47
CA SER A 127 -26.35 -3.15 -17.11
C SER A 127 -25.14 -2.40 -16.57
N TRP A 128 -25.32 -1.60 -15.53
CA TRP A 128 -24.21 -0.87 -14.93
C TRP A 128 -23.19 -1.83 -14.32
N THR A 129 -21.91 -1.52 -14.53
CA THR A 129 -20.80 -2.33 -14.05
C THR A 129 -19.81 -1.44 -13.31
N TYR A 130 -19.22 -1.98 -12.24
CA TYR A 130 -18.18 -1.33 -11.45
C TYR A 130 -16.91 -2.16 -11.45
N LEU A 131 -15.79 -1.47 -11.29
CA LEU A 131 -14.49 -2.06 -10.98
C LEU A 131 -14.19 -1.83 -9.49
N LEU A 132 -14.00 -2.92 -8.77
CA LEU A 132 -13.61 -2.92 -7.36
C LEU A 132 -12.09 -3.10 -7.26
N ASP A 133 -11.40 -2.00 -6.98
CA ASP A 133 -9.98 -1.97 -6.67
C ASP A 133 -9.79 -2.31 -5.18
N HIS A 134 -9.11 -3.42 -4.92
CA HIS A 134 -8.90 -4.01 -3.61
C HIS A 134 -7.46 -4.53 -3.46
N PRO A 135 -6.97 -4.80 -2.24
CA PRO A 135 -5.63 -5.34 -2.06
C PRO A 135 -5.49 -6.74 -2.67
N THR A 136 -4.41 -6.96 -3.43
CA THR A 136 -4.17 -8.21 -4.17
C THR A 136 -4.13 -9.43 -3.24
N GLU A 137 -3.56 -9.27 -2.04
CA GLU A 137 -3.37 -10.34 -1.05
C GLU A 137 -4.70 -10.96 -0.53
N VAL A 138 -5.81 -10.22 -0.64
CA VAL A 138 -7.14 -10.66 -0.17
C VAL A 138 -8.11 -10.96 -1.31
N SER A 139 -7.65 -11.01 -2.56
CA SER A 139 -8.53 -11.17 -3.73
C SER A 139 -9.45 -12.38 -3.63
N ASP A 140 -8.92 -13.54 -3.22
CA ASP A 140 -9.68 -14.78 -3.09
C ASP A 140 -10.68 -14.75 -1.94
N SER A 141 -10.26 -14.23 -0.78
CA SER A 141 -11.13 -14.13 0.40
C SER A 141 -12.23 -13.10 0.19
N PHE A 142 -11.91 -11.97 -0.43
CA PHE A 142 -12.85 -10.92 -0.79
C PHE A 142 -13.88 -11.40 -1.82
N ARG A 143 -13.46 -12.13 -2.87
CA ARG A 143 -14.39 -12.72 -3.84
C ARG A 143 -15.33 -13.73 -3.19
N LYS A 144 -14.83 -14.57 -2.27
CA LYS A 144 -15.66 -15.50 -1.49
C LYS A 144 -16.64 -14.75 -0.58
N TYR A 145 -16.19 -13.66 0.04
CA TYR A 145 -17.04 -12.77 0.85
C TYR A 145 -18.19 -12.22 0.01
N LEU A 146 -17.92 -11.63 -1.16
CA LEU A 146 -18.97 -11.11 -2.05
C LEU A 146 -19.94 -12.21 -2.47
N LYS A 147 -19.45 -13.38 -2.90
CA LYS A 147 -20.30 -14.51 -3.31
C LYS A 147 -21.26 -14.97 -2.20
N ARG A 148 -20.80 -14.98 -0.94
CA ARG A 148 -21.65 -15.35 0.20
C ARG A 148 -22.83 -14.39 0.40
N HIS A 149 -22.64 -13.12 0.07
CA HIS A 149 -23.67 -12.09 0.23
C HIS A 149 -24.61 -11.97 -0.98
N ILE A 150 -24.31 -12.63 -2.12
CA ILE A 150 -25.21 -12.69 -3.27
C ILE A 150 -26.30 -13.73 -2.99
N LEU A 151 -27.33 -13.33 -2.24
CA LEU A 151 -28.52 -14.13 -1.96
C LEU A 151 -29.71 -13.54 -2.71
N ARG A 152 -30.16 -14.23 -3.76
CA ARG A 152 -31.31 -13.81 -4.59
C ARG A 152 -31.15 -12.46 -5.31
N SER A 153 -29.98 -11.83 -5.26
CA SER A 153 -29.66 -10.61 -6.02
C SER A 153 -29.18 -10.96 -7.42
N LYS A 154 -29.67 -10.24 -8.44
CA LYS A 154 -29.22 -10.37 -9.83
C LYS A 154 -27.88 -9.68 -10.05
N VAL A 155 -26.83 -10.20 -9.42
CA VAL A 155 -25.46 -9.69 -9.48
C VAL A 155 -24.51 -10.76 -9.99
N LYS A 156 -23.61 -10.37 -10.89
CA LYS A 156 -22.59 -11.24 -11.50
C LYS A 156 -21.21 -10.68 -11.23
N LEU A 157 -20.30 -11.56 -10.83
CA LEU A 157 -18.87 -11.27 -10.70
C LEU A 157 -18.15 -11.83 -11.92
N ALA A 158 -17.23 -11.05 -12.48
CA ALA A 158 -16.41 -11.54 -13.60
C ALA A 158 -15.52 -12.73 -13.17
N PRO A 159 -15.12 -13.59 -14.13
CA PRO A 159 -14.09 -14.60 -13.92
C PRO A 159 -12.74 -13.98 -13.53
N THR A 160 -11.91 -14.75 -12.82
CA THR A 160 -10.58 -14.32 -12.35
C THR A 160 -9.50 -14.34 -13.45
N ALA A 161 -9.83 -14.74 -14.69
CA ALA A 161 -8.83 -15.02 -15.72
C ALA A 161 -8.20 -13.73 -16.31
N SER A 162 -6.87 -13.67 -16.19
CA SER A 162 -5.90 -12.67 -16.67
C SER A 162 -6.40 -11.22 -16.66
N THR A 163 -6.29 -10.57 -15.50
CA THR A 163 -6.42 -9.11 -15.40
C THR A 163 -5.26 -8.49 -16.17
N THR A 164 -5.49 -8.20 -17.46
CA THR A 164 -4.64 -7.28 -18.24
C THR A 164 -4.72 -5.87 -17.66
N GLU A 165 -5.68 -5.59 -16.79
CA GLU A 165 -5.85 -4.29 -16.16
C GLU A 165 -5.03 -4.17 -14.87
N HIS A 166 -4.28 -3.08 -14.73
CA HIS A 166 -3.58 -2.72 -13.50
C HIS A 166 -3.88 -1.28 -13.11
N VAL A 167 -3.82 -0.98 -11.81
CA VAL A 167 -4.04 0.38 -11.30
C VAL A 167 -2.74 1.16 -11.41
N GLN A 168 -2.82 2.33 -12.01
CA GLN A 168 -1.74 3.32 -12.03
C GLN A 168 -2.13 4.54 -11.22
N VAL A 169 -1.12 5.17 -10.64
CA VAL A 169 -1.27 6.38 -9.85
C VAL A 169 -0.22 7.41 -10.24
N ALA A 170 -0.61 8.68 -10.23
CA ALA A 170 0.28 9.80 -10.53
C ALA A 170 0.07 10.92 -9.51
N TRP A 171 1.16 11.51 -9.03
CA TRP A 171 1.12 12.60 -8.06
C TRP A 171 2.23 13.60 -8.34
N LYS A 172 2.06 14.83 -7.84
CA LYS A 172 3.11 15.84 -7.92
C LYS A 172 4.20 15.46 -6.92
N PRO A 173 5.48 15.36 -7.33
CA PRO A 173 6.56 15.17 -6.37
C PRO A 173 6.60 16.37 -5.41
N ARG A 174 7.01 16.14 -4.16
CA ARG A 174 7.25 17.25 -3.21
C ARG A 174 8.37 18.12 -3.77
N LYS A 175 8.21 19.46 -3.69
CA LYS A 175 9.23 20.41 -4.14
C LYS A 175 10.53 20.15 -3.35
N GLY A 176 11.64 19.98 -4.06
CA GLY A 176 12.99 20.11 -3.48
C GLY A 176 13.37 21.58 -3.31
N GLU A 177 14.60 21.87 -2.87
CA GLU A 177 15.11 23.24 -2.68
C GLU A 177 14.79 24.20 -3.84
N GLU A 178 14.57 25.46 -3.45
CA GLU A 178 14.04 26.63 -4.17
C GLU A 178 14.07 26.57 -5.71
N ALA A 179 12.88 26.50 -6.31
CA ALA A 179 12.68 26.80 -7.73
C ALA A 179 12.66 28.31 -7.94
N THR A 180 13.35 28.80 -8.97
CA THR A 180 13.22 30.21 -9.38
C THR A 180 11.82 30.48 -9.94
N PRO A 181 11.29 31.72 -9.83
CA PRO A 181 9.93 32.04 -10.31
C PRO A 181 9.67 31.64 -11.77
N ASP A 182 10.66 31.79 -12.65
CA ASP A 182 10.53 31.40 -14.06
C ASP A 182 10.37 29.88 -14.25
N LEU A 183 11.01 29.07 -13.40
CA LEU A 183 10.85 27.62 -13.40
C LEU A 183 9.49 27.22 -12.85
N GLU A 184 8.96 27.97 -11.88
CA GLU A 184 7.62 27.71 -11.33
C GLU A 184 6.52 27.88 -12.39
N VAL A 185 6.61 28.92 -13.22
CA VAL A 185 5.62 29.17 -14.29
C VAL A 185 5.62 28.04 -15.33
N GLU A 186 6.80 27.59 -15.77
CA GLU A 186 6.87 26.48 -16.74
C GLU A 186 6.41 25.15 -16.10
N VAL A 187 6.78 24.88 -14.84
CA VAL A 187 6.30 23.69 -14.12
C VAL A 187 4.78 23.70 -13.98
N ASP A 188 4.17 24.84 -13.66
CA ASP A 188 2.72 24.97 -13.56
C ASP A 188 2.02 24.77 -14.91
N ARG A 189 2.60 25.30 -15.99
CA ARG A 189 2.10 25.07 -17.35
C ARG A 189 2.18 23.58 -17.72
N LEU A 190 3.32 22.93 -17.50
CA LEU A 190 3.47 21.49 -17.75
C LEU A 190 2.53 20.67 -16.85
N ALA A 191 2.29 21.11 -15.61
CA ALA A 191 1.35 20.44 -14.72
C ALA A 191 -0.08 20.51 -15.26
N LEU A 192 -0.48 21.64 -15.87
CA LEU A 192 -1.78 21.74 -16.53
C LEU A 192 -1.87 20.81 -17.76
N GLU A 193 -0.84 20.79 -18.62
CA GLU A 193 -0.74 19.86 -19.76
C GLU A 193 -0.85 18.39 -19.28
N ALA A 194 -0.22 18.05 -18.15
CA ALA A 194 -0.28 16.72 -17.53
C ALA A 194 -1.69 16.38 -17.03
N GLU A 195 -2.38 17.33 -16.42
CA GLU A 195 -3.75 17.15 -15.93
C GLU A 195 -4.76 16.99 -17.07
N GLU A 196 -4.60 17.72 -18.18
CA GLU A 196 -5.39 17.53 -19.39
C GLU A 196 -5.18 16.13 -19.98
N TRP A 197 -3.94 15.66 -20.04
CA TRP A 197 -3.63 14.29 -20.48
C TRP A 197 -4.30 13.24 -19.58
N LEU A 198 -4.24 13.43 -18.25
CA LEU A 198 -4.88 12.54 -17.28
C LEU A 198 -6.40 12.49 -17.47
N GLN A 199 -7.04 13.64 -17.66
CA GLN A 199 -8.49 13.71 -17.91
C GLN A 199 -8.88 13.04 -19.23
N ALA A 200 -8.12 13.27 -20.31
CA ALA A 200 -8.33 12.63 -21.60
C ALA A 200 -8.22 11.10 -21.50
N ASN A 201 -7.36 10.60 -20.61
CA ASN A 201 -7.17 9.18 -20.32
C ASN A 201 -8.09 8.64 -19.21
N LYS A 202 -9.16 9.36 -18.87
CA LYS A 202 -10.16 8.97 -17.86
C LYS A 202 -9.57 8.70 -16.48
N ALA A 203 -8.45 9.32 -16.15
CA ALA A 203 -7.93 9.31 -14.79
C ALA A 203 -8.86 10.09 -13.86
N LEU A 204 -8.98 9.60 -12.65
CA LEU A 204 -9.86 10.10 -11.61
C LEU A 204 -9.00 10.66 -10.48
N ARG A 205 -9.42 11.78 -9.88
CA ARG A 205 -8.75 12.26 -8.67
C ARG A 205 -8.89 11.23 -7.55
N ASP A 206 -7.83 11.07 -6.76
CA ASP A 206 -7.87 10.22 -5.58
C ASP A 206 -8.89 10.80 -4.58
N PRO A 207 -9.92 10.04 -4.19
CA PRO A 207 -11.02 10.54 -3.37
C PRO A 207 -10.64 10.76 -1.90
N ARG A 208 -9.46 10.31 -1.45
CA ARG A 208 -9.03 10.41 -0.05
C ARG A 208 -8.54 11.81 0.30
N ASP A 209 -7.63 12.34 -0.51
CA ASP A 209 -7.06 13.68 -0.38
C ASP A 209 -6.51 14.14 -1.73
N GLY A 210 -6.62 15.44 -2.04
CA GLY A 210 -6.14 16.00 -3.31
C GLY A 210 -4.64 15.81 -3.52
N SER A 211 -3.85 15.71 -2.45
CA SER A 211 -2.40 15.51 -2.48
C SER A 211 -2.00 14.10 -2.90
N MET A 212 -2.91 13.12 -2.83
CA MET A 212 -2.67 11.76 -3.36
C MET A 212 -2.66 11.72 -4.90
N GLY A 213 -3.14 12.79 -5.56
CA GLY A 213 -3.07 12.95 -7.00
C GLY A 213 -4.19 12.20 -7.73
N TRP A 214 -3.80 11.32 -8.65
CA TRP A 214 -4.68 10.73 -9.65
C TRP A 214 -4.54 9.22 -9.69
N ARG A 215 -5.62 8.54 -10.08
CA ARG A 215 -5.71 7.09 -10.28
C ARG A 215 -6.38 6.76 -11.60
N TRP A 216 -5.91 5.74 -12.29
CA TRP A 216 -6.59 5.18 -13.44
C TRP A 216 -6.34 3.69 -13.58
N VAL A 217 -7.19 3.04 -14.37
CA VAL A 217 -7.03 1.64 -14.74
C VAL A 217 -6.40 1.61 -16.13
N ALA A 218 -5.23 0.98 -16.23
CA ALA A 218 -4.50 0.84 -17.47
C ALA A 218 -4.50 -0.61 -17.96
N GLU A 219 -4.58 -0.82 -19.27
CA GLU A 219 -4.46 -2.15 -19.88
C GLU A 219 -3.01 -2.51 -20.24
N GLN A 220 -2.61 -3.74 -19.97
CA GLN A 220 -1.30 -4.29 -20.30
C GLN A 220 -1.11 -4.32 -21.81
N GLY A 221 -0.04 -3.68 -22.28
CA GLY A 221 0.29 -3.62 -23.71
C GLY A 221 -0.44 -2.54 -24.50
N GLY A 222 -1.32 -1.75 -23.86
CA GLY A 222 -1.93 -0.58 -24.49
C GLY A 222 -0.90 0.55 -24.66
N THR A 223 -0.57 0.89 -25.90
CA THR A 223 0.34 2.02 -26.22
C THR A 223 -0.28 3.37 -25.91
N ASP A 224 -1.60 3.46 -25.97
CA ASP A 224 -2.34 4.73 -25.91
C ASP A 224 -2.45 5.32 -24.50
N GLN A 225 -2.11 4.54 -23.47
CA GLN A 225 -2.20 4.94 -22.06
C GLN A 225 -0.83 5.11 -21.39
N VAL A 226 0.25 5.18 -22.16
CA VAL A 226 1.60 5.43 -21.62
C VAL A 226 1.76 6.93 -21.35
N PRO A 227 2.04 7.34 -20.10
CA PRO A 227 2.23 8.75 -19.77
C PRO A 227 3.41 9.38 -20.53
N PRO A 228 3.25 10.58 -21.14
CA PRO A 228 4.33 11.24 -21.87
C PRO A 228 5.54 11.57 -20.97
N PRO A 229 6.77 11.21 -21.34
CA PRO A 229 7.96 11.43 -20.50
C PRO A 229 8.26 12.89 -20.15
N LYS A 230 7.79 13.83 -20.97
CA LYS A 230 7.89 15.28 -20.71
C LYS A 230 7.04 15.70 -19.50
N LEU A 231 5.90 15.04 -19.31
CA LEU A 231 4.89 15.39 -18.31
C LEU A 231 4.96 14.48 -17.08
N PHE A 232 5.48 13.26 -17.25
CA PHE A 232 5.49 12.22 -16.23
C PHE A 232 6.83 11.51 -16.13
N GLN A 233 7.33 11.36 -14.91
CA GLN A 233 8.47 10.49 -14.60
C GLN A 233 7.98 9.17 -13.98
N GLN A 234 8.33 8.04 -14.61
CA GLN A 234 8.02 6.74 -14.02
C GLN A 234 8.92 6.46 -12.81
N VAL A 235 8.31 6.08 -11.68
CA VAL A 235 9.00 5.67 -10.45
C VAL A 235 8.57 4.26 -10.03
N THR A 236 9.29 3.68 -9.07
CA THR A 236 8.97 2.34 -8.55
C THR A 236 7.85 2.40 -7.49
N PRO A 237 7.10 1.30 -7.25
CA PRO A 237 6.01 1.28 -6.27
C PRO A 237 6.37 1.76 -4.85
N PRO A 238 7.60 1.53 -4.32
CA PRO A 238 8.01 2.09 -3.03
C PRO A 238 7.95 3.63 -2.93
N TYR A 239 8.04 4.37 -4.04
CA TYR A 239 7.86 5.82 -4.03
C TYR A 239 6.41 6.22 -3.72
N HIS A 240 5.42 5.43 -4.18
CA HIS A 240 4.02 5.66 -3.80
C HIS A 240 3.79 5.31 -2.32
N HIS A 241 4.44 4.26 -1.81
CA HIS A 241 4.41 3.96 -0.36
C HIS A 241 5.01 5.11 0.45
N LEU A 242 6.17 5.63 0.04
CA LEU A 242 6.77 6.81 0.65
C LEU A 242 5.81 8.00 0.66
N HIS A 243 5.19 8.33 -0.48
CA HIS A 243 4.22 9.43 -0.60
C HIS A 243 3.07 9.29 0.40
N ARG A 244 2.51 8.08 0.53
CA ARG A 244 1.47 7.78 1.52
C ARG A 244 1.94 7.98 2.97
N LEU A 245 3.13 7.49 3.31
CA LEU A 245 3.68 7.64 4.66
C LEU A 245 3.92 9.10 5.01
N LEU A 246 4.41 9.91 4.05
CA LEU A 246 4.62 11.34 4.23
C LEU A 246 3.30 12.11 4.44
N LEU A 247 2.20 11.64 3.85
CA LEU A 247 0.86 12.22 4.03
C LEU A 247 0.09 11.60 5.20
N GLY A 248 0.59 10.52 5.82
CA GLY A 248 -0.14 9.80 6.85
C GLY A 248 -1.36 9.01 6.34
N ILE A 249 -1.41 8.65 5.06
CA ILE A 249 -2.59 8.02 4.42
C ILE A 249 -2.44 6.49 4.36
N PRO A 250 -3.32 5.72 5.03
CA PRO A 250 -3.29 4.26 5.00
C PRO A 250 -3.76 3.68 3.66
N GLU A 251 -3.21 2.52 3.28
CA GLU A 251 -3.65 1.74 2.13
C GLU A 251 -3.30 0.25 2.29
N GLY A 252 -4.23 -0.64 1.92
CA GLY A 252 -4.00 -2.09 1.99
C GLY A 252 -4.20 -2.69 3.39
N GLN A 253 -4.02 -4.01 3.53
CA GLN A 253 -4.33 -4.69 4.78
C GLN A 253 -3.38 -4.35 5.92
N THR A 254 -2.09 -4.16 5.62
CA THR A 254 -1.07 -3.82 6.62
C THR A 254 -1.39 -2.51 7.33
N ASP A 255 -1.88 -1.52 6.59
CA ASP A 255 -2.22 -0.20 7.10
C ASP A 255 -3.67 -0.09 7.58
N LEU A 256 -4.51 -1.10 7.40
CA LEU A 256 -5.92 -1.00 7.79
C LEU A 256 -6.09 -1.22 9.30
N ALA A 257 -6.44 -0.16 10.04
CA ALA A 257 -6.78 -0.27 11.46
C ALA A 257 -8.03 -1.14 11.66
N SER A 258 -8.11 -1.83 12.81
CA SER A 258 -9.25 -2.72 13.08
C SER A 258 -10.59 -1.98 13.17
N LEU A 259 -10.59 -0.74 13.66
CA LEU A 259 -11.79 0.10 13.72
C LEU A 259 -11.69 1.18 12.64
N PRO A 260 -12.73 1.39 11.82
CA PRO A 260 -12.67 2.35 10.70
C PRO A 260 -12.25 3.76 11.12
N LEU A 261 -12.78 4.26 12.24
CA LEU A 261 -12.47 5.62 12.73
C LEU A 261 -11.04 5.72 13.28
N GLU A 262 -10.47 4.64 13.81
CA GLU A 262 -9.05 4.65 14.21
C GLU A 262 -8.13 4.72 12.97
N GLY A 263 -8.58 4.18 11.83
CA GLY A 263 -7.89 4.28 10.55
C GLY A 263 -8.19 5.56 9.76
N ASN A 264 -8.85 6.55 10.38
CA ASN A 264 -9.23 7.82 9.76
C ASN A 264 -10.14 7.68 8.52
N LEU A 265 -10.89 6.58 8.37
CA LEU A 265 -11.79 6.39 7.23
C LEU A 265 -12.92 7.43 7.17
N ASP A 266 -13.27 8.04 8.31
CA ASP A 266 -14.19 9.18 8.39
C ASP A 266 -13.61 10.44 7.74
N PHE A 267 -12.33 10.72 7.98
CA PHE A 267 -11.64 11.89 7.43
C PHE A 267 -11.23 11.72 5.96
N LEU A 268 -10.95 10.50 5.54
CA LEU A 268 -10.57 10.16 4.15
C LEU A 268 -11.78 9.97 3.22
N GLY A 269 -12.97 10.44 3.63
CA GLY A 269 -14.19 10.39 2.85
C GLY A 269 -14.73 8.98 2.56
N ALA A 270 -14.30 7.97 3.32
CA ALA A 270 -14.65 6.56 3.09
C ALA A 270 -16.01 6.16 3.68
N ILE A 271 -16.58 6.98 4.57
CA ILE A 271 -17.81 6.67 5.31
C ILE A 271 -18.85 7.76 5.03
N ASP A 272 -20.04 7.35 4.64
CA ASP A 272 -21.20 8.25 4.61
C ASP A 272 -22.07 7.98 5.85
N PHE A 273 -22.23 8.97 6.72
CA PHE A 273 -23.08 8.86 7.91
C PHE A 273 -24.56 9.13 7.63
N LYS A 274 -24.90 9.59 6.41
CA LYS A 274 -26.28 9.92 5.99
C LYS A 274 -26.91 8.84 5.11
N LYS A 275 -26.14 7.84 4.67
CA LYS A 275 -26.67 6.73 3.86
C LYS A 275 -27.48 5.73 4.69
N GLY A 276 -28.20 4.87 3.99
CA GLY A 276 -28.94 3.74 4.58
C GLY A 276 -28.04 2.65 5.19
N CYS A 277 -28.68 1.61 5.72
CA CYS A 277 -28.02 0.55 6.47
C CYS A 277 -26.97 -0.21 5.65
N TYR A 278 -25.83 -0.50 6.27
CA TYR A 278 -24.78 -1.37 5.73
C TYR A 278 -24.20 -2.27 6.83
N VAL A 279 -23.54 -3.37 6.44
CA VAL A 279 -22.97 -4.34 7.38
C VAL A 279 -21.97 -3.67 8.34
N GLY A 280 -22.16 -3.85 9.65
CA GLY A 280 -21.24 -3.34 10.68
C GLY A 280 -21.39 -1.85 11.00
N GLN A 281 -22.45 -1.18 10.52
CA GLN A 281 -22.67 0.25 10.73
C GLN A 281 -22.84 0.63 12.21
N GLU A 282 -23.43 -0.24 13.04
CA GLU A 282 -23.89 0.10 14.39
C GLU A 282 -22.76 0.58 15.29
N LEU A 283 -21.59 -0.07 15.24
CA LEU A 283 -20.43 0.33 16.04
C LEU A 283 -19.83 1.64 15.52
N THR A 284 -19.67 1.76 14.19
CA THR A 284 -19.10 2.93 13.54
C THR A 284 -19.97 4.18 13.80
N ALA A 285 -21.28 4.08 13.56
CA ALA A 285 -22.21 5.18 13.76
C ALA A 285 -22.31 5.60 15.24
N ARG A 286 -22.39 4.64 16.17
CA ARG A 286 -22.40 4.92 17.61
C ARG A 286 -21.14 5.67 18.06
N THR A 287 -19.98 5.21 17.61
CA THR A 287 -18.69 5.83 17.96
C THR A 287 -18.58 7.24 17.37
N HIS A 288 -19.03 7.44 16.14
CA HIS A 288 -19.05 8.76 15.52
C HIS A 288 -19.98 9.75 16.26
N HIS A 289 -21.21 9.35 16.57
CA HIS A 289 -22.21 10.28 17.14
C HIS A 289 -22.09 10.48 18.65
N LYS A 290 -21.73 9.44 19.41
CA LYS A 290 -21.75 9.47 20.89
C LYS A 290 -20.41 9.10 21.53
N GLY A 291 -19.47 8.53 20.75
CA GLY A 291 -18.20 8.03 21.26
C GLY A 291 -17.05 9.01 21.09
N VAL A 292 -15.91 8.66 21.70
CA VAL A 292 -14.63 9.33 21.50
C VAL A 292 -13.69 8.38 20.79
N VAL A 293 -13.13 8.83 19.66
CA VAL A 293 -12.09 8.09 18.94
C VAL A 293 -10.77 8.36 19.65
N ARG A 294 -10.36 7.43 20.52
CA ARG A 294 -9.18 7.63 21.39
C ARG A 294 -7.86 7.37 20.68
N LYS A 295 -7.87 6.55 19.62
CA LYS A 295 -6.69 6.20 18.84
C LYS A 295 -6.91 6.60 17.39
N ARG A 296 -5.90 7.16 16.75
CA ARG A 296 -5.91 7.41 15.30
C ARG A 296 -4.57 7.06 14.69
N GLN A 297 -4.60 6.76 13.39
CA GLN A 297 -3.40 6.56 12.61
C GLN A 297 -2.69 7.87 12.35
N VAL A 298 -1.38 7.88 12.59
CA VAL A 298 -0.48 9.02 12.40
C VAL A 298 0.83 8.54 11.75
N PRO A 299 1.52 9.41 11.01
CA PRO A 299 2.87 9.12 10.54
C PRO A 299 3.85 9.08 11.72
N VAL A 300 4.82 8.18 11.64
CA VAL A 300 5.90 8.02 12.62
C VAL A 300 7.25 7.98 11.94
N ARG A 301 8.28 8.47 12.63
CA ARG A 301 9.69 8.23 12.28
C ARG A 301 10.31 7.27 13.29
N LEU A 302 10.93 6.22 12.79
CA LEU A 302 11.64 5.24 13.60
C LEU A 302 13.09 5.66 13.77
N PHE A 303 13.63 5.40 14.96
CA PHE A 303 15.02 5.64 15.34
C PHE A 303 15.47 4.56 16.32
N ARG A 304 16.78 4.39 16.47
CA ARG A 304 17.39 3.36 17.33
C ARG A 304 17.79 3.93 18.69
N GLU A 305 17.97 3.04 19.65
CA GLU A 305 18.63 3.39 20.92
C GLU A 305 20.01 4.01 20.65
N GLY A 306 20.27 5.16 21.27
CA GLY A 306 21.51 5.92 21.05
C GLY A 306 21.45 6.94 19.91
N GLU A 307 20.40 6.94 19.08
CA GLU A 307 20.16 8.00 18.10
C GLU A 307 19.36 9.16 18.74
N ASP A 308 19.57 10.38 18.23
CA ASP A 308 18.82 11.56 18.67
C ASP A 308 17.34 11.42 18.32
N VAL A 309 16.48 11.87 19.24
CA VAL A 309 15.03 11.88 19.03
C VAL A 309 14.70 12.81 17.87
N PRO A 310 14.07 12.34 16.78
CA PRO A 310 13.84 13.18 15.61
C PRO A 310 12.92 14.37 15.92
N GLU A 311 13.31 15.59 15.57
CA GLU A 311 12.45 16.78 15.76
C GLU A 311 11.40 16.94 14.65
N GLU A 312 11.70 16.41 13.46
CA GLU A 312 10.86 16.46 12.27
C GLU A 312 10.62 15.06 11.70
N LEU A 313 9.47 14.88 11.03
CA LEU A 313 9.13 13.62 10.36
C LEU A 313 10.16 13.27 9.28
N TYR A 314 10.63 14.26 8.53
CA TYR A 314 11.64 14.12 7.50
C TYR A 314 12.33 15.47 7.27
N PRO A 315 13.59 15.50 6.81
CA PRO A 315 14.30 16.74 6.52
C PRO A 315 13.67 17.47 5.32
N THR A 316 13.29 18.73 5.54
CA THR A 316 12.52 19.58 4.59
C THR A 316 13.18 19.75 3.22
N TYR A 317 14.52 19.83 3.16
CA TYR A 317 15.27 20.15 1.95
C TYR A 317 15.97 18.95 1.30
N SER A 318 15.56 17.71 1.63
CA SER A 318 16.22 16.52 1.12
C SER A 318 15.36 15.71 0.16
N THR A 319 15.96 15.28 -0.94
CA THR A 319 15.36 14.26 -1.80
C THR A 319 15.34 12.92 -1.07
N LEU A 320 14.14 12.40 -0.85
CA LEU A 320 13.92 11.12 -0.17
C LEU A 320 13.82 9.98 -1.18
N LYS A 321 14.62 8.93 -0.99
CA LYS A 321 14.61 7.72 -1.82
C LYS A 321 14.27 6.50 -0.98
N PRO A 322 13.23 5.73 -1.34
CA PRO A 322 12.86 4.52 -0.60
C PRO A 322 13.82 3.37 -0.92
N TYR A 323 14.28 2.66 0.11
CA TYR A 323 15.11 1.46 0.00
C TYR A 323 14.56 0.35 0.91
N PRO A 324 13.53 -0.41 0.48
CA PRO A 324 12.81 -1.38 1.33
C PRO A 324 13.70 -2.41 2.05
N GLU A 325 14.81 -2.80 1.44
CA GLU A 325 15.72 -3.85 1.94
C GLU A 325 16.98 -3.28 2.62
N LEU A 326 17.01 -1.98 2.94
CA LEU A 326 18.22 -1.32 3.45
C LEU A 326 18.67 -1.87 4.81
N PHE A 327 17.72 -2.07 5.72
CA PHE A 327 17.95 -2.65 7.05
C PHE A 327 16.65 -3.26 7.59
N PRO A 328 16.73 -4.26 8.49
CA PRO A 328 15.55 -4.85 9.10
C PRO A 328 14.79 -3.82 9.94
N LEU A 329 13.47 -3.87 9.86
CA LEU A 329 12.56 -3.02 10.61
C LEU A 329 11.65 -3.86 11.51
N PRO A 330 11.12 -3.28 12.61
CA PRO A 330 10.10 -3.95 13.40
C PRO A 330 8.91 -4.35 12.51
N PRO A 331 8.38 -5.59 12.66
CA PRO A 331 7.31 -6.06 11.80
C PRO A 331 6.02 -5.26 12.01
N PRO A 332 5.17 -5.12 10.97
CA PRO A 332 3.83 -4.59 11.14
C PRO A 332 3.05 -5.38 12.19
N GLY A 333 2.32 -4.67 13.04
CA GLY A 333 1.63 -5.24 14.19
C GLY A 333 2.40 -5.08 15.51
N SER A 334 3.68 -4.68 15.48
CA SER A 334 4.46 -4.37 16.68
C SER A 334 3.73 -3.40 17.61
N SER A 335 3.78 -3.68 18.91
CA SER A 335 3.12 -2.86 19.92
C SER A 335 3.94 -1.61 20.23
N LEU A 336 3.25 -0.50 20.49
CA LEU A 336 3.86 0.75 20.93
C LEU A 336 3.49 1.01 22.39
N THR A 337 4.51 1.27 23.21
CA THR A 337 4.37 1.62 24.63
C THR A 337 5.15 2.89 24.94
N PRO A 338 4.67 3.77 25.82
CA PRO A 338 5.45 4.92 26.26
C PRO A 338 6.77 4.45 26.92
N PRO A 339 7.84 5.25 26.86
CA PRO A 339 9.09 4.97 27.56
C PRO A 339 8.82 4.78 29.05
N SER A 340 9.55 3.86 29.69
CA SER A 340 9.40 3.69 31.14
C SER A 340 9.98 4.90 31.85
N VAL A 341 9.19 5.53 32.71
CA VAL A 341 9.72 6.56 33.62
C VAL A 341 10.61 5.88 34.66
N ILE A 342 11.80 6.42 34.87
CA ILE A 342 12.75 5.92 35.87
C ILE A 342 12.07 5.95 37.26
N GLY A 343 11.97 4.79 37.92
CA GLY A 343 11.43 4.67 39.28
C GLY A 343 10.01 4.07 39.40
N THR A 344 9.28 3.86 38.29
CA THR A 344 7.97 3.19 38.35
C THR A 344 8.08 1.69 38.09
N LYS A 345 7.54 0.86 39.00
CA LYS A 345 7.50 -0.61 38.86
C LYS A 345 6.43 -1.12 37.88
N ALA A 346 5.52 -0.27 37.41
CA ALA A 346 4.41 -0.69 36.55
C ALA A 346 4.83 -0.73 35.09
N ALA A 347 4.62 -1.87 34.43
CA ALA A 347 4.87 -2.00 33.00
C ALA A 347 3.99 -1.01 32.20
N PRO A 348 4.55 -0.26 31.24
CA PRO A 348 3.79 0.70 30.45
C PRO A 348 2.73 -0.03 29.62
N ARG A 349 1.51 0.53 29.60
CA ARG A 349 0.38 -0.05 28.85
C ARG A 349 0.56 0.18 27.35
N HIS A 350 0.02 -0.74 26.55
CA HIS A 350 -0.07 -0.59 25.10
C HIS A 350 -0.84 0.70 24.73
N THR A 351 -0.17 1.60 24.02
CA THR A 351 -0.75 2.89 23.57
C THR A 351 -0.93 2.93 22.07
N GLY A 352 -0.36 1.98 21.32
CA GLY A 352 -0.51 1.96 19.88
C GLY A 352 -0.03 0.68 19.22
N ARG A 353 -0.10 0.69 17.89
CA ARG A 353 0.35 -0.40 17.02
C ARG A 353 1.02 0.16 15.77
N LEU A 354 2.18 -0.37 15.43
CA LEU A 354 2.91 -0.07 14.21
C LEU A 354 2.26 -0.77 13.00
N HIS A 355 2.16 -0.08 11.87
CA HIS A 355 1.65 -0.60 10.60
C HIS A 355 2.81 -0.77 9.60
N SER A 356 2.64 -0.34 8.34
CA SER A 356 3.73 -0.40 7.37
C SER A 356 4.83 0.60 7.73
N THR A 357 6.05 0.20 7.39
CA THR A 357 7.26 0.99 7.55
C THR A 357 8.10 0.93 6.28
N LEU A 358 8.95 1.92 6.06
CA LEU A 358 9.79 2.04 4.88
C LEU A 358 11.13 2.71 5.23
N PRO A 359 12.27 2.04 5.00
CA PRO A 359 13.57 2.68 5.06
C PRO A 359 13.77 3.67 3.91
N ILE A 360 14.42 4.78 4.22
CA ILE A 360 14.65 5.92 3.33
C ILE A 360 16.11 6.33 3.40
N VAL A 361 16.64 6.74 2.27
CA VAL A 361 17.94 7.40 2.15
C VAL A 361 17.73 8.82 1.63
N THR A 362 18.37 9.76 2.29
CA THR A 362 18.41 11.19 1.93
C THR A 362 19.44 11.48 0.86
N SER A 363 19.37 12.65 0.24
CA SER A 363 20.41 13.16 -0.68
C SER A 363 21.79 13.29 -0.03
N SER A 364 21.86 13.54 1.28
CA SER A 364 23.11 13.63 2.06
C SER A 364 23.71 12.26 2.40
N GLY A 365 23.01 11.16 2.12
CA GLY A 365 23.42 9.80 2.45
C GLY A 365 23.00 9.32 3.83
N SER A 366 22.36 10.16 4.66
CA SER A 366 21.74 9.73 5.91
C SER A 366 20.54 8.82 5.63
N SER A 367 20.34 7.80 6.47
CA SER A 367 19.20 6.89 6.38
C SER A 367 18.34 6.93 7.64
N PHE A 368 17.05 6.72 7.47
CA PHE A 368 16.08 6.61 8.56
C PHE A 368 14.88 5.79 8.06
N ALA A 369 13.90 5.53 8.93
CA ALA A 369 12.68 4.85 8.52
C ALA A 369 11.43 5.65 8.89
N LEU A 370 10.47 5.66 7.97
CA LEU A 370 9.12 6.16 8.21
C LEU A 370 8.16 5.01 8.40
N GLY A 371 7.02 5.29 9.02
CA GLY A 371 5.92 4.35 9.08
C GLY A 371 4.59 5.02 9.41
N LEU A 372 3.57 4.18 9.50
CA LEU A 372 2.27 4.53 10.03
C LEU A 372 2.06 3.82 11.37
N ALA A 373 1.41 4.48 12.31
CA ALA A 373 1.06 3.85 13.58
C ALA A 373 -0.31 4.32 14.05
N THR A 374 -1.12 3.40 14.57
CA THR A 374 -2.31 3.75 15.35
C THR A 374 -1.86 4.10 16.76
N ILE A 375 -2.08 5.34 17.20
CA ILE A 375 -1.61 5.84 18.50
C ILE A 375 -2.75 6.52 19.25
N ARG A 376 -2.77 6.41 20.58
CA ARG A 376 -3.73 7.17 21.38
C ARG A 376 -3.45 8.67 21.32
N MET A 377 -4.49 9.46 21.05
CA MET A 377 -4.37 10.90 20.84
C MET A 377 -3.95 11.67 22.10
N ASP A 378 -4.24 11.14 23.29
CA ASP A 378 -3.79 11.72 24.57
C ASP A 378 -2.26 11.66 24.77
N LYS A 379 -1.55 10.87 23.94
CA LYS A 379 -0.09 10.79 23.93
C LYS A 379 0.57 11.71 22.90
N LEU A 380 -0.21 12.43 22.12
CA LEU A 380 0.24 13.37 21.09
C LEU A 380 -0.08 14.82 21.45
N SER A 381 -0.72 15.07 22.61
CA SER A 381 -0.96 16.43 23.08
C SER A 381 0.37 17.13 23.41
N PRO A 382 0.46 18.46 23.26
CA PRO A 382 1.64 19.22 23.68
C PRO A 382 2.05 18.98 25.14
N ASP A 383 1.06 18.69 26.02
CA ASP A 383 1.28 18.40 27.44
C ASP A 383 1.72 16.95 27.72
N ALA A 384 1.89 16.12 26.70
CA ALA A 384 2.29 14.73 26.88
C ALA A 384 3.76 14.65 27.32
N GLN A 385 3.99 14.11 28.52
CA GLN A 385 5.32 13.93 29.11
C GLN A 385 6.32 13.20 28.20
N ASP A 386 5.82 12.32 27.33
CA ASP A 386 6.63 11.43 26.49
C ASP A 386 7.00 12.07 25.13
N GLY A 387 6.53 13.29 24.83
CA GLY A 387 6.85 14.00 23.58
C GLY A 387 6.46 13.25 22.29
N GLY A 388 5.48 12.34 22.38
CA GLY A 388 5.07 11.47 21.27
C GLY A 388 6.08 10.38 20.93
N VAL A 389 7.00 10.05 21.83
CA VAL A 389 7.98 8.95 21.67
C VAL A 389 7.42 7.66 22.24
N PHE A 390 7.67 6.54 21.56
CA PHE A 390 7.23 5.22 21.96
C PHE A 390 8.34 4.19 21.76
N VAL A 391 8.42 3.23 22.68
CA VAL A 391 9.22 2.00 22.50
C VAL A 391 8.43 1.05 21.60
N VAL A 392 9.09 0.52 20.57
CA VAL A 392 8.53 -0.47 19.65
C VAL A 392 8.87 -1.88 20.16
N LYS A 393 7.86 -2.71 20.40
CA LYS A 393 8.04 -4.10 20.80
C LYS A 393 7.39 -5.02 19.77
N ALA A 394 8.22 -5.81 19.09
CA ALA A 394 7.75 -6.83 18.15
C ALA A 394 6.93 -7.90 18.91
N GLU A 395 5.75 -8.23 18.41
CA GLU A 395 4.99 -9.39 18.90
C GLU A 395 5.62 -10.65 18.28
N LEU A 396 6.28 -11.49 19.08
CA LEU A 396 6.71 -12.82 18.66
C LEU A 396 5.47 -13.69 18.45
N LYS A 397 5.37 -14.40 17.32
CA LYS A 397 4.32 -15.39 17.12
C LYS A 397 4.60 -16.60 18.03
N GLU A 398 3.57 -17.10 18.72
CA GLU A 398 3.66 -18.33 19.51
C GLU A 398 4.14 -19.49 18.60
N GLY A 399 5.35 -20.01 18.87
CA GLY A 399 5.91 -21.18 18.19
C GLY A 399 7.22 -20.98 17.41
N GLU A 400 7.74 -19.75 17.29
CA GLU A 400 9.13 -19.53 16.84
C GLU A 400 10.05 -19.61 18.07
N GLU A 401 10.83 -20.70 18.15
CA GLU A 401 11.93 -20.83 19.12
C GLU A 401 12.91 -19.67 18.97
N GLN A 402 13.40 -19.19 20.12
CA GLN A 402 14.28 -18.03 20.28
C GLN A 402 15.42 -17.98 19.26
N GLY A 403 15.22 -17.15 18.26
CA GLY A 403 16.28 -16.39 17.58
C GLY A 403 15.72 -14.99 17.37
N TRP A 404 16.25 -14.01 18.11
CA TRP A 404 15.89 -12.59 18.12
C TRP A 404 14.70 -12.19 19.02
N GLY A 405 15.03 -11.75 20.25
CA GLY A 405 14.30 -10.63 20.87
C GLY A 405 13.33 -10.92 22.03
N ALA A 406 13.41 -12.08 22.70
CA ALA A 406 12.85 -12.25 24.05
C ALA A 406 13.98 -12.55 25.03
N GLY A 407 14.71 -11.50 25.35
CA GLY A 407 15.76 -11.44 26.34
C GLY A 407 16.17 -9.98 26.41
N GLU A 408 16.57 -9.52 27.57
CA GLU A 408 17.46 -8.37 27.67
C GLU A 408 18.67 -8.67 26.77
N SER A 409 18.63 -8.28 25.49
CA SER A 409 19.86 -8.30 24.70
C SER A 409 20.72 -7.19 25.26
N GLU A 410 21.77 -7.59 25.97
CA GLU A 410 22.86 -6.74 26.46
C GLU A 410 23.71 -6.16 25.30
N MET A 411 23.17 -6.11 24.09
CA MET A 411 23.76 -5.40 22.96
C MET A 411 23.07 -4.05 22.81
N GLU A 412 23.72 -2.99 23.29
CA GLU A 412 23.38 -1.59 22.97
C GLU A 412 23.12 -1.47 21.46
N GLY A 413 21.90 -1.07 21.06
CA GLY A 413 21.57 -0.72 19.67
C GLY A 413 20.47 -1.53 18.97
N GLU A 414 19.85 -2.52 19.61
CA GLU A 414 18.77 -3.32 18.98
C GLU A 414 17.34 -2.80 19.22
N ARG A 415 17.15 -1.86 20.16
CA ARG A 415 15.81 -1.35 20.46
C ARG A 415 15.39 -0.27 19.48
N TRP A 416 14.18 -0.41 18.97
CA TRP A 416 13.54 0.57 18.12
C TRP A 416 12.61 1.47 18.92
N PHE A 417 12.66 2.75 18.59
CA PHE A 417 11.75 3.76 19.05
C PHE A 417 11.00 4.35 17.85
N ALA A 418 9.82 4.90 18.11
CA ALA A 418 9.03 5.60 17.13
C ALA A 418 8.61 6.96 17.72
N LYS A 419 8.87 8.04 16.99
CA LYS A 419 8.29 9.34 17.29
C LYS A 419 7.15 9.63 16.32
N ALA A 420 6.01 10.01 16.86
CA ALA A 420 4.81 10.32 16.12
C ALA A 420 4.71 11.80 15.78
N PHE A 421 4.17 12.09 14.59
CA PHE A 421 4.08 13.44 14.07
C PHE A 421 2.64 13.74 13.64
N LEU A 422 2.24 14.99 13.88
CA LEU A 422 0.98 15.54 13.44
C LEU A 422 1.27 16.83 12.68
N GLU A 423 1.11 16.82 11.36
CA GLU A 423 1.40 17.98 10.51
C GLU A 423 0.38 19.10 10.79
N GLU A 424 0.86 20.27 11.19
CA GLU A 424 0.02 21.44 11.40
C GLU A 424 -0.67 21.86 10.09
N GLY A 425 -1.97 22.11 10.14
CA GLY A 425 -2.76 22.48 8.95
C GLY A 425 -3.02 21.35 7.94
N GLY A 426 -2.41 20.18 8.12
CA GLY A 426 -2.67 18.98 7.33
C GLY A 426 -4.10 18.44 7.45
N TRP A 427 -4.48 17.51 6.57
CA TRP A 427 -5.84 16.97 6.51
C TRP A 427 -6.27 16.30 7.82
N LEU A 428 -5.35 15.60 8.50
CA LEU A 428 -5.64 14.92 9.76
C LEU A 428 -5.90 15.91 10.89
N SER A 429 -5.05 16.94 11.01
CA SER A 429 -5.22 18.02 12.00
C SER A 429 -6.51 18.80 11.78
N ARG A 430 -6.88 19.05 10.52
CA ARG A 430 -8.16 19.66 10.16
C ARG A 430 -9.35 18.77 10.57
N GLY A 431 -9.30 17.48 10.24
CA GLY A 431 -10.34 16.53 10.61
C GLY A 431 -10.52 16.41 12.13
N LEU A 432 -9.42 16.39 12.89
CA LEU A 432 -9.43 16.39 14.35
C LEU A 432 -10.10 17.65 14.92
N ARG A 433 -9.79 18.82 14.37
CA ARG A 433 -10.41 20.09 14.77
C ARG A 433 -11.91 20.09 14.49
N GLU A 434 -12.32 19.71 13.29
CA GLU A 434 -13.73 19.60 12.90
C GLU A 434 -14.48 18.58 13.77
N GLU A 435 -13.84 17.45 14.11
CA GLU A 435 -14.42 16.47 15.04
C GLU A 435 -14.63 17.08 16.44
N ARG A 436 -13.68 17.86 16.95
CA ARG A 436 -13.77 18.53 18.26
C ARG A 436 -14.90 19.57 18.27
N GLU A 437 -14.97 20.40 17.23
CA GLU A 437 -16.04 21.39 17.05
C GLU A 437 -17.42 20.72 16.99
N ARG A 438 -17.56 19.63 16.22
CA ARG A 438 -18.81 18.88 16.12
C ARG A 438 -19.26 18.26 17.44
N LYS A 439 -18.32 17.87 18.30
CA LYS A 439 -18.61 17.25 19.61
C LYS A 439 -18.89 18.28 20.71
N GLY A 440 -18.96 19.58 20.38
CA GLY A 440 -19.29 20.64 21.32
C GLY A 440 -18.14 20.93 22.27
N GLY A 441 -16.92 21.07 21.73
CA GLY A 441 -15.68 21.21 22.47
C GLY A 441 -15.76 22.13 23.68
N ASP A 442 -15.84 21.52 24.86
CA ASP A 442 -15.36 22.05 26.12
C ASP A 442 -14.37 21.03 26.70
N GLU A 443 -13.27 21.58 27.23
CA GLU A 443 -12.05 20.96 27.79
C GLU A 443 -10.98 20.49 26.79
#